data_AF-A0A2E6BU94-F1
#
_entry.id   AF-A0A2E6BU94-F1
#
_cell.length_a   1.000
_cell.length_b   1.000
_cell.length_c   1.000
_cell.angle_alpha   90.00
_cell.angle_beta   90.00
_cell.angle_gamma   90.00
#
_symmetry.space_group_name_H-M   'P 1'
#
loop_
_entity.id
_entity.type
_entity.pdbx_description
1 polymer ?
#
loop_
_entity_poly.entity_id
_entity_poly.type
_entity_poly.pdbx_seq_one_letter_code
_entity_poly.pdbx_strand_id
1 'polypeptide(L)'
;MELVNCTEKYWEFVRKLRMDPRVEKGFVERNKITKKMQIEYMKKHSIFYRVAVVEVIDEQKKIKKPAGFVGVIDNDIRVCTHPNYQRMGVGKFMINSAMKIWPNATSKIKIENKASLKLFESCGFKKKYYIMEQKNKTQEK
;
A
#
# COMPACT_ATOMS: atom_id res chain seq x y z
N MET A 1 7.05 -11.60 -10.35
CA MET A 1 6.95 -10.67 -9.21
C MET A 1 7.32 -11.42 -7.96
N GLU A 2 7.96 -10.76 -7.01
CA GLU A 2 8.33 -11.35 -5.72
C GLU A 2 7.87 -10.43 -4.60
N LEU A 3 7.41 -11.01 -3.49
CA LEU A 3 7.03 -10.28 -2.29
C LEU A 3 8.12 -10.46 -1.24
N VAL A 4 8.84 -9.39 -0.90
CA VAL A 4 10.01 -9.43 -0.01
C VAL A 4 9.78 -8.66 1.29
N ASN A 5 10.60 -8.94 2.31
CA ASN A 5 10.60 -8.21 3.58
C ASN A 5 10.89 -6.71 3.37
N CYS A 6 10.19 -5.85 4.12
CA CYS A 6 10.39 -4.40 4.09
C CYS A 6 11.62 -3.97 4.93
N THR A 7 12.80 -4.41 4.51
CA THR A 7 14.08 -4.01 5.13
C THR A 7 14.38 -2.53 4.94
N GLU A 8 15.35 -1.99 5.67
CA GLU A 8 15.73 -0.56 5.67
C GLU A 8 15.90 0.05 4.28
N LYS A 9 16.48 -0.70 3.32
CA LYS A 9 16.66 -0.26 1.92
C LYS A 9 15.36 0.16 1.21
N TYR A 10 14.19 -0.29 1.69
CA TYR A 10 12.89 0.04 1.11
C TYR A 10 12.10 1.10 1.88
N TRP A 11 12.54 1.53 3.07
CA TRP A 11 11.76 2.46 3.89
C TRP A 11 11.54 3.80 3.20
N GLU A 12 12.54 4.29 2.50
CA GLU A 12 12.45 5.53 1.72
C GLU A 12 11.55 5.37 0.50
N PHE A 13 11.56 4.21 -0.15
CA PHE A 13 10.62 3.89 -1.23
C PHE A 13 9.16 3.95 -0.74
N VAL A 14 8.87 3.31 0.40
CA VAL A 14 7.52 3.34 0.99
C VAL A 14 7.10 4.77 1.34
N ARG A 15 8.00 5.56 1.94
CA ARG A 15 7.73 6.97 2.28
C ARG A 15 7.39 7.80 1.05
N LYS A 16 8.26 7.74 0.03
CA LYS A 16 8.08 8.47 -1.22
C LYS A 16 6.78 8.07 -1.90
N LEU A 17 6.46 6.77 -1.95
CA LEU A 17 5.24 6.29 -2.57
C LEU A 17 3.97 6.70 -1.79
N ARG A 18 4.01 6.72 -0.46
CA ARG A 18 2.88 7.22 0.36
C ARG A 18 2.61 8.71 0.17
N MET A 19 3.64 9.47 -0.20
CA MET A 19 3.58 10.91 -0.44
C MET A 19 3.51 11.27 -1.93
N ASP A 20 3.37 10.29 -2.83
CA ASP A 20 3.30 10.57 -4.25
C ASP A 20 1.92 11.16 -4.58
N PRO A 21 1.84 12.39 -5.13
CA PRO A 21 0.58 13.10 -5.37
C PRO A 21 -0.38 12.35 -6.30
N ARG A 22 0.13 11.40 -7.10
CA ARG A 22 -0.66 10.57 -8.01
C ARG A 22 -1.47 9.49 -7.27
N VAL A 23 -1.11 9.15 -6.02
CA VAL A 23 -1.77 8.08 -5.24
C VAL A 23 -2.20 8.51 -3.84
N GLU A 24 -1.66 9.61 -3.30
CA GLU A 24 -1.88 10.04 -1.92
C GLU A 24 -3.38 10.19 -1.55
N LYS A 25 -4.22 10.58 -2.52
CA LYS A 25 -5.67 10.77 -2.33
C LYS A 25 -6.38 9.48 -1.94
N GLY A 26 -5.80 8.33 -2.30
CA GLY A 26 -6.33 7.00 -2.00
C GLY A 26 -6.20 6.60 -0.53
N PHE A 27 -5.30 7.23 0.25
CA PHE A 27 -5.12 6.91 1.66
C PHE A 27 -6.13 7.66 2.55
N VAL A 28 -6.61 6.98 3.59
CA VAL A 28 -7.51 7.55 4.60
C VAL A 28 -6.85 8.74 5.30
N GLU A 29 -5.65 8.54 5.83
CA GLU A 29 -4.85 9.58 6.47
C GLU A 29 -3.83 10.20 5.50
N ARG A 30 -3.80 11.53 5.45
CA ARG A 30 -2.88 12.31 4.62
C ARG A 30 -1.99 13.18 5.51
N ASN A 31 -0.96 12.55 6.07
CA ASN A 31 0.03 13.23 6.90
C ASN A 31 1.34 13.41 6.13
N LYS A 32 2.00 14.57 6.29
CA LYS A 32 3.36 14.77 5.76
C LYS A 32 4.32 13.88 6.55
N ILE A 33 5.00 12.95 5.86
CA ILE A 33 5.92 11.99 6.50
C ILE A 33 7.36 12.41 6.21
N THR A 34 8.04 12.97 7.21
CA THR A 34 9.47 13.27 7.08
C THR A 34 10.30 11.98 7.06
N LYS A 35 11.53 12.06 6.56
CA LYS A 35 12.45 10.92 6.56
C LYS A 35 12.71 10.38 7.97
N LYS A 36 12.87 11.27 8.96
CA LYS A 36 13.05 10.90 10.38
C LYS A 36 11.83 10.14 10.92
N MET A 37 10.63 10.68 10.71
CA MET A 37 9.38 10.02 11.13
C MET A 37 9.23 8.64 10.50
N GLN A 38 9.55 8.49 9.21
CA GLN A 38 9.51 7.20 8.53
C GLN A 38 10.47 6.19 9.16
N ILE A 39 11.71 6.60 9.43
CA ILE A 39 12.72 5.72 10.04
C ILE A 39 12.26 5.26 11.42
N GLU A 40 11.81 6.18 12.27
CA GLU A 40 11.29 5.87 13.61
C GLU A 40 10.09 4.92 13.55
N TYR A 41 9.17 5.15 12.60
CA TYR A 41 8.00 4.29 12.39
C TYR A 41 8.42 2.89 11.92
N MET A 42 9.30 2.79 10.91
CA MET A 42 9.67 1.52 10.30
C MET A 42 10.58 0.66 11.18
N LYS A 43 11.38 1.24 12.08
CA LYS A 43 12.11 0.49 13.12
C LYS A 43 11.18 -0.39 13.95
N LYS A 44 9.94 0.07 14.20
CA LYS A 44 8.94 -0.66 15.00
C LYS A 44 8.00 -1.52 14.14
N HIS A 45 7.68 -1.08 12.92
CA HIS A 45 6.59 -1.65 12.15
C HIS A 45 7.01 -2.38 10.87
N SER A 46 8.28 -2.34 10.45
CA SER A 46 8.72 -2.92 9.17
C SER A 46 8.38 -4.40 9.00
N ILE A 47 8.33 -5.17 10.09
CA ILE A 47 7.93 -6.58 10.11
C ILE A 47 6.51 -6.81 9.58
N PHE A 48 5.63 -5.81 9.68
CA PHE A 48 4.25 -5.83 9.22
C PHE A 48 4.09 -5.40 7.76
N TYR A 49 5.19 -5.06 7.08
CA TYR A 49 5.19 -4.63 5.69
C TYR A 49 5.97 -5.59 4.81
N ARG A 50 5.58 -5.63 3.54
CA ARG A 50 6.26 -6.30 2.43
C ARG A 50 6.30 -5.38 1.23
N VAL A 51 7.28 -5.62 0.35
CA VAL A 51 7.49 -4.86 -0.88
C VAL A 51 7.36 -5.81 -2.05
N ALA A 52 6.53 -5.44 -3.03
CA ALA A 52 6.52 -6.13 -4.31
C ALA A 52 7.69 -5.63 -5.15
N VAL A 53 8.54 -6.55 -5.59
CA VAL A 53 9.60 -6.28 -6.54
C VAL A 53 9.29 -6.94 -7.88
N VAL A 54 9.54 -6.21 -8.96
CA VAL A 54 9.41 -6.68 -10.34
C VAL A 54 10.80 -6.73 -10.96
N GLU A 55 11.03 -7.72 -11.79
CA GLU A 55 12.21 -7.76 -12.65
C GLU A 55 11.93 -6.88 -13.87
N VAL A 56 12.83 -5.95 -14.15
CA VAL A 56 12.80 -5.12 -15.37
C VAL A 56 14.14 -5.25 -16.09
N ILE A 57 14.12 -5.06 -17.40
CA ILE A 57 15.32 -5.02 -18.23
C ILE A 57 15.75 -3.56 -18.35
N ASP A 58 16.98 -3.26 -17.98
CA ASP A 58 17.61 -1.95 -18.05
C ASP A 58 18.99 -2.14 -18.71
N GLU A 59 19.19 -1.58 -19.90
CA GLU A 59 20.42 -1.74 -20.69
C GLU A 59 20.90 -3.20 -20.78
N GLN A 60 19.97 -4.10 -21.13
CA GLN A 60 20.19 -5.56 -21.26
C GLN A 60 20.52 -6.29 -19.94
N LYS A 61 20.46 -5.61 -18.79
CA LYS A 61 20.59 -6.22 -17.46
C LYS A 61 19.23 -6.38 -16.79
N LYS A 62 18.99 -7.55 -16.20
CA LYS A 62 17.82 -7.80 -15.36
C LYS A 62 18.05 -7.20 -13.97
N ILE A 63 17.21 -6.24 -13.59
CA ILE A 63 17.27 -5.58 -12.28
C ILE A 63 15.93 -5.67 -11.56
N LYS A 64 15.98 -5.82 -10.23
CA LYS A 64 14.77 -5.82 -9.39
C LYS A 64 14.43 -4.38 -8.99
N LYS A 65 13.28 -3.87 -9.42
CA LYS A 65 12.74 -2.56 -9.00
C LYS A 65 11.53 -2.74 -8.09
N PRO A 66 11.38 -1.94 -7.02
CA PRO A 66 10.18 -1.97 -6.19
C PRO A 66 8.99 -1.38 -6.96
N ALA A 67 7.88 -2.11 -6.98
CA ALA A 67 6.67 -1.78 -7.73
C ALA A 67 5.46 -1.44 -6.84
N GLY A 68 5.57 -1.66 -5.53
CA GLY A 68 4.53 -1.34 -4.56
C GLY A 68 4.86 -1.89 -3.19
N PHE A 69 4.03 -1.56 -2.20
CA PHE A 69 4.10 -2.16 -0.88
C PHE A 69 2.72 -2.60 -0.41
N VAL A 70 2.72 -3.55 0.51
CA VAL A 70 1.55 -3.97 1.28
C VAL A 70 1.95 -4.17 2.73
N GLY A 71 1.12 -3.78 3.67
CA GLY A 71 1.30 -4.09 5.08
C GLY A 71 -0.02 -4.27 5.80
N VAL A 72 0.02 -4.95 6.94
CA VAL A 72 -1.16 -5.17 7.78
C VAL A 72 -0.88 -4.62 9.17
N ILE A 73 -1.57 -3.53 9.52
CA ILE A 73 -1.45 -2.87 10.83
C ILE A 73 -2.84 -2.88 11.44
N ASP A 74 -2.98 -3.34 12.68
CA ASP A 74 -4.27 -3.44 13.38
C ASP A 74 -5.34 -4.17 12.54
N ASN A 75 -4.92 -5.25 11.88
CA ASN A 75 -5.73 -6.06 10.97
C ASN A 75 -6.27 -5.32 9.73
N ASP A 76 -5.75 -4.12 9.42
CA ASP A 76 -6.08 -3.33 8.23
C ASP A 76 -4.96 -3.40 7.19
N ILE A 77 -5.33 -3.84 5.98
CA ILE A 77 -4.45 -3.96 4.81
C ILE A 77 -4.25 -2.57 4.22
N ARG A 78 -3.00 -2.14 4.24
CA ARG A 78 -2.50 -0.92 3.60
C ARG A 78 -1.70 -1.31 2.37
N VAL A 79 -2.24 -1.05 1.19
CA VAL A 79 -1.61 -1.43 -0.08
C VAL A 79 -1.48 -0.22 -1.00
N CYS A 80 -0.32 -0.11 -1.67
CA CYS A 80 -0.12 0.92 -2.69
C CYS A 80 0.77 0.38 -3.81
N THR A 81 0.24 0.44 -5.03
CA THR A 81 1.01 0.13 -6.25
C THR A 81 1.60 1.42 -6.79
N HIS A 82 2.91 1.42 -7.05
CA HIS A 82 3.58 2.55 -7.67
C HIS A 82 2.94 2.88 -9.03
N PRO A 83 2.66 4.16 -9.34
CA PRO A 83 1.90 4.55 -10.54
C PRO A 83 2.36 3.89 -11.84
N ASN A 84 3.67 3.81 -12.06
CA ASN A 84 4.26 3.23 -13.27
C ASN A 84 4.07 1.71 -13.40
N TYR A 85 3.56 1.04 -12.37
CA TYR A 85 3.30 -0.40 -12.35
C TYR A 85 1.83 -0.74 -12.08
N GLN A 86 0.94 0.26 -12.14
CA GLN A 86 -0.50 0.04 -12.04
C GLN A 86 -1.04 -0.66 -13.29
N ARG A 87 -2.18 -1.34 -13.16
CA ARG A 87 -2.82 -2.14 -14.23
C ARG A 87 -1.98 -3.31 -14.76
N MET A 88 -0.82 -3.60 -14.18
CA MET A 88 0.04 -4.74 -14.50
C MET A 88 -0.15 -5.93 -13.54
N GLY A 89 -1.23 -5.94 -12.76
CA GLY A 89 -1.52 -7.01 -11.78
C GLY A 89 -0.74 -6.93 -10.46
N VAL A 90 0.13 -5.93 -10.26
CA VAL A 90 0.96 -5.78 -9.04
C VAL A 90 0.11 -5.68 -7.77
N GLY A 91 -0.97 -4.87 -7.79
CA GLY A 91 -1.87 -4.76 -6.64
C GLY A 91 -2.52 -6.09 -6.26
N LYS A 92 -2.98 -6.86 -7.26
CA LYS A 92 -3.60 -8.18 -7.06
C LYS A 92 -2.60 -9.19 -6.51
N PHE A 93 -1.39 -9.17 -7.08
CA PHE A 93 -0.27 -9.98 -6.57
C PHE A 93 0.03 -9.67 -5.10
N MET A 94 0.12 -8.40 -4.73
CA MET A 94 0.40 -7.98 -3.35
C MET A 94 -0.69 -8.44 -2.37
N ILE A 95 -1.96 -8.21 -2.67
CA ILE A 95 -3.07 -8.60 -1.79
C ILE A 95 -3.11 -10.11 -1.63
N ASN A 96 -3.12 -10.87 -2.72
CA ASN A 96 -3.18 -12.33 -2.65
C ASN A 96 -1.98 -12.93 -1.91
N SER A 97 -0.79 -12.34 -2.07
CA SER A 97 0.40 -12.78 -1.35
C SER A 97 0.35 -12.39 0.13
N ALA A 98 -0.15 -11.19 0.45
CA ALA A 98 -0.35 -10.73 1.82
C ALA A 98 -1.35 -11.62 2.57
N MET A 99 -2.42 -12.08 1.92
CA MET A 99 -3.42 -12.96 2.55
C MET A 99 -2.87 -14.35 2.89
N LYS A 100 -1.77 -14.79 2.28
CA LYS A 100 -1.08 -16.02 2.70
C LYS A 100 -0.31 -15.84 4.01
N ILE A 101 0.08 -14.60 4.32
CA ILE A 101 0.85 -14.23 5.53
C ILE A 101 -0.11 -13.80 6.66
N TRP A 102 -1.15 -13.04 6.32
CA TRP A 102 -2.13 -12.47 7.23
C TRP A 102 -3.56 -12.82 6.77
N PRO A 103 -4.00 -14.08 6.94
CA PRO A 103 -5.24 -14.59 6.36
C PRO A 103 -6.53 -13.95 6.91
N ASN A 104 -6.46 -13.33 8.09
CA ASN A 104 -7.62 -12.70 8.73
C ASN A 104 -7.67 -11.17 8.50
N ALA A 105 -6.75 -10.63 7.72
CA ALA A 105 -6.66 -9.19 7.49
C ALA A 105 -7.86 -8.66 6.69
N THR A 106 -8.30 -7.46 7.06
CA THR A 106 -9.41 -6.73 6.43
C THR A 106 -8.88 -5.46 5.77
N SER A 107 -9.72 -4.69 5.07
CA SER A 107 -9.29 -3.39 4.52
C SER A 107 -10.37 -2.33 4.66
N LYS A 108 -9.96 -1.13 5.05
CA LYS A 108 -10.78 0.08 4.98
C LYS A 108 -10.50 0.82 3.68
N ILE A 109 -11.52 0.91 2.82
CA ILE A 109 -11.41 1.52 1.49
C ILE A 109 -12.41 2.66 1.39
N LYS A 110 -11.95 3.85 0.99
CA LYS A 110 -12.81 5.01 0.70
C LYS A 110 -13.82 4.67 -0.39
N ILE A 111 -15.07 5.09 -0.21
CA ILE A 111 -16.18 4.79 -1.13
C ILE A 111 -15.95 5.37 -2.54
N GLU A 112 -15.22 6.46 -2.66
CA GLU A 112 -14.83 7.11 -3.91
C GLU A 112 -13.64 6.42 -4.60
N ASN A 113 -12.86 5.60 -3.88
CA ASN A 113 -11.71 4.90 -4.45
C ASN A 113 -12.15 3.62 -5.19
N LYS A 114 -12.85 3.83 -6.32
CA LYS A 114 -13.41 2.75 -7.15
C LYS A 114 -12.36 1.77 -7.65
N ALA A 115 -11.14 2.24 -7.91
CA ALA A 115 -10.03 1.39 -8.32
C ALA A 115 -9.65 0.36 -7.25
N SER A 116 -9.54 0.81 -5.99
CA SER A 116 -9.23 -0.10 -4.87
C SER A 116 -10.38 -1.04 -4.57
N LEU A 117 -11.64 -0.56 -4.61
CA LEU A 117 -12.81 -1.43 -4.43
C LEU A 117 -12.80 -2.60 -5.43
N LYS A 118 -12.64 -2.30 -6.73
CA LYS A 118 -12.55 -3.33 -7.78
C LYS A 118 -11.37 -4.28 -7.58
N LEU A 119 -10.22 -3.74 -7.15
CA LEU A 119 -9.04 -4.54 -6.86
C LEU A 119 -9.32 -5.56 -5.74
N PHE A 120 -9.85 -5.13 -4.60
CA PHE A 120 -10.14 -6.01 -3.47
C PHE A 120 -11.25 -7.02 -3.79
N GLU A 121 -12.32 -6.60 -4.49
CA GLU A 121 -13.37 -7.51 -4.98
C GLU A 121 -12.78 -8.60 -5.88
N SER A 122 -11.86 -8.25 -6.79
CA SER A 122 -11.18 -9.22 -7.67
C SER A 122 -10.22 -10.17 -6.92
N CYS A 123 -9.92 -9.87 -5.66
CA CYS A 123 -9.15 -10.72 -4.75
C CYS A 123 -10.05 -11.51 -3.79
N GLY A 124 -11.37 -11.49 -3.97
CA GLY A 124 -12.33 -12.26 -3.17
C GLY A 124 -12.86 -11.56 -1.92
N PHE A 125 -12.52 -10.28 -1.71
CA PHE A 125 -13.09 -9.51 -0.59
C PHE A 125 -14.54 -9.15 -0.86
N LYS A 126 -15.35 -9.14 0.21
CA LYS A 126 -16.75 -8.71 0.19
C LYS A 126 -16.93 -7.52 1.13
N LYS A 127 -17.76 -6.57 0.72
CA LYS A 127 -18.18 -5.46 1.59
C LYS A 127 -18.99 -6.03 2.75
N LYS A 128 -18.69 -5.63 3.99
CA LYS A 128 -19.36 -6.15 5.19
C LYS A 128 -20.19 -5.09 5.91
N TYR A 129 -19.63 -3.90 6.12
CA TYR A 129 -20.29 -2.79 6.81
C TYR A 129 -19.76 -1.45 6.29
N TYR A 130 -20.51 -0.38 6.58
CA TYR A 130 -20.08 0.99 6.36
C TYR A 130 -19.47 1.56 7.65
N ILE A 131 -18.42 2.36 7.50
CA ILE A 131 -17.91 3.23 8.57
C ILE A 131 -18.43 4.63 8.25
N MET A 132 -19.23 5.19 9.16
CA MET A 132 -19.84 6.51 9.01
C MET A 132 -19.13 7.48 9.96
N GLU A 133 -18.66 8.61 9.44
CA GLU A 133 -18.03 9.67 10.23
C GLU A 133 -18.91 10.91 10.15
N GLN A 134 -19.06 11.63 11.28
CA GLN A 134 -19.69 12.94 11.27
C GLN A 134 -18.77 13.91 10.52
N LYS A 135 -19.32 14.77 9.64
CA LYS A 135 -18.51 15.79 8.95
C LYS A 135 -17.72 16.60 9.99
N ASN A 136 -16.40 16.55 9.91
CA ASN A 136 -15.54 17.38 10.73
C ASN A 136 -15.85 18.86 10.46
N LYS A 137 -16.18 19.64 11.50
CA LYS A 137 -16.46 21.09 11.45
C LYS A 137 -15.26 21.95 11.01
N THR A 138 -14.15 21.35 10.57
CA THR A 138 -12.84 22.02 10.49
C THR A 138 -12.23 22.03 9.08
N GLN A 139 -12.96 21.63 8.04
CA GLN A 139 -12.48 21.71 6.64
C GLN A 139 -13.08 22.90 5.85
N GLU A 140 -13.67 23.87 6.55
CA GLU A 140 -14.04 25.18 6.00
C GLU A 140 -13.13 26.27 6.58
N LYS A 141 -11.85 26.27 6.17
CA LYS A 141 -10.96 27.44 6.23
C LYS A 141 -9.98 27.38 5.07
#